data_AF-A0A5D4ICN0-F1
#
_entry.id   AF-A0A5D4ICN0-F1
#
_cell.length_a   1.000
_cell.length_b   1.000
_cell.length_c   1.000
_cell.angle_alpha   90.00
_cell.angle_beta   90.00
_cell.angle_gamma   90.00
#
_symmetry.space_group_name_H-M   'P 1'
#
loop_
_entity.id
_entity.type
_entity.pdbx_description
1 polymer ?
#
loop_
_entity_poly.entity_id
_entity_poly.type
_entity_poly.pdbx_seq_one_letter_code
_entity_poly.pdbx_strand_id
1 'polypeptide(L)'
;MTPNNSSCPGQRNHAGAPPWLKQLRERRQSVRAADFTRARQFVDRSGIIPLIHHAQLRARKSNAGRNRTVTLHALFIGMTLDSWRNQGRVVLAEVADILAHQLTPAARTQLALPAWPDTIDGFESAYLAVRRAFHAAEAVMDPSPLPKRRLALADVKRLEEEADQQDLAARRQLLVEVTNRLVEASLAPARAVIEEFWDGSAAVDATPIRTFSRGVSAKDPKTATDPDAAWYVRDGNHRDPAADPQEHSPHNGKKTRKAKRYLYGFEATLVVTGETSTTPLGGRPAATRDTCRHLPALVLAFTVHKPGHDPAGNAITALKDMRRRNYPTGWLAADRAYNAALPETFHIPVRDLGYRPIWDYRIDQLGIQGTHAGALLIDGTWYCPNLPQALTIHIPVRDLGYRPIWDYRIDQLG
;
A
#
# COMPACT_ATOMS: atom_id res chain seq x y z
N MET A 1 9.26 15.41 72.12
CA MET A 1 8.05 14.83 71.52
C MET A 1 7.31 15.95 70.80
N THR A 2 7.50 16.04 69.50
CA THR A 2 6.86 16.99 68.58
C THR A 2 6.30 16.15 67.43
N PRO A 3 5.00 16.21 67.10
CA PRO A 3 4.47 15.41 66.01
C PRO A 3 4.77 16.09 64.67
N ASN A 4 5.36 15.29 63.78
CA ASN A 4 5.62 15.60 62.37
C ASN A 4 4.33 15.95 61.61
N ASN A 5 4.39 17.06 60.87
CA ASN A 5 3.45 17.39 59.80
C ASN A 5 3.54 16.32 58.69
N SER A 6 2.46 15.57 58.52
CA SER A 6 2.24 14.70 57.37
C SER A 6 1.79 15.56 56.19
N SER A 7 2.69 15.77 55.24
CA SER A 7 2.41 16.41 53.97
C SER A 7 1.47 15.56 53.12
N CYS A 8 0.29 16.11 52.82
CA CYS A 8 -0.62 15.60 51.79
C CYS A 8 0.09 15.49 50.43
N PRO A 9 -0.22 14.48 49.59
CA PRO A 9 0.32 14.42 48.24
C PRO A 9 -0.24 15.60 47.44
N GLY A 10 0.67 16.40 46.89
CA GLY A 10 0.40 17.72 46.33
C GLY A 10 -0.70 17.75 45.29
N GLN A 11 -1.65 18.65 45.52
CA GLN A 11 -2.35 19.35 44.45
C GLN A 11 -1.30 19.92 43.49
N ARG A 12 -1.20 19.35 42.29
CA ARG A 12 -0.47 19.97 41.17
C ARG A 12 -1.24 21.23 40.78
N ASN A 13 -0.93 22.34 41.44
CA ASN A 13 -1.44 23.64 41.07
C ASN A 13 -1.05 23.96 39.63
N HIS A 14 -2.05 24.45 38.90
CA HIS A 14 -2.08 24.72 37.48
C HIS A 14 -1.00 25.71 37.03
N ALA A 15 0.12 25.21 36.55
CA ALA A 15 0.85 25.90 35.49
C ALA A 15 0.03 25.71 34.19
N GLY A 16 -0.22 26.80 33.47
CA GLY A 16 -1.16 26.81 32.33
C GLY A 16 -0.92 25.71 31.28
N ALA A 17 -1.94 25.45 30.44
CA ALA A 17 -1.89 24.41 29.42
C ALA A 17 -0.54 24.41 28.67
N PRO A 18 0.08 23.24 28.45
CA PRO A 18 1.38 23.16 27.80
C PRO A 18 1.29 23.77 26.38
N PRO A 19 2.40 24.32 25.84
CA PRO A 19 2.38 25.02 24.55
C PRO A 19 1.73 24.22 23.41
N TRP A 20 1.96 22.91 23.34
CA TRP A 20 1.37 22.04 22.32
C TRP A 20 -0.16 21.95 22.44
N LEU A 21 -0.71 21.94 23.65
CA LEU A 21 -2.16 21.87 23.89
C LEU A 21 -2.82 23.21 23.56
N LYS A 22 -2.12 24.33 23.83
CA LYS A 22 -2.55 25.66 23.38
C LYS A 22 -2.62 25.73 21.86
N GLN A 23 -1.58 25.28 21.15
CA GLN A 23 -1.56 25.22 19.69
C GLN A 23 -2.66 24.32 19.11
N LEU A 24 -3.00 23.23 19.80
CA LEU A 24 -4.10 22.36 19.41
C LEU A 24 -5.45 23.09 19.56
N ARG A 25 -5.67 23.75 20.70
CA ARG A 25 -6.87 24.54 20.99
C ARG A 25 -7.09 25.67 19.99
N GLU A 26 -6.03 26.39 19.64
CA GLU A 26 -6.08 27.49 18.67
C GLU A 26 -6.50 27.03 17.26
N ARG A 27 -6.19 25.77 16.91
CA ARG A 27 -6.54 25.17 15.61
C ARG A 27 -7.88 24.46 15.59
N ARG A 28 -8.62 24.42 16.71
CA ARG A 28 -9.91 23.72 16.79
C ARG A 28 -10.92 24.30 15.82
N GLN A 29 -11.56 23.40 15.07
CA GLN A 29 -12.63 23.75 14.16
C GLN A 29 -13.80 22.80 14.39
N SER A 30 -14.95 23.35 14.77
CA SER A 30 -16.15 22.55 14.98
C SER A 30 -16.45 21.70 13.73
N VAL A 31 -16.68 20.40 13.94
CA VAL A 31 -17.04 19.48 12.85
C VAL A 31 -18.46 19.79 12.42
N ARG A 32 -18.64 20.12 11.14
CA ARG A 32 -19.97 20.35 10.57
C ARG A 32 -20.75 19.05 10.54
N ALA A 33 -22.07 19.10 10.75
CA ALA A 33 -22.94 17.92 10.72
C ALA A 33 -22.86 17.17 9.39
N ALA A 34 -22.71 17.90 8.27
CA ALA A 34 -22.52 17.32 6.94
C ALA A 34 -21.19 16.54 6.82
N ASP A 35 -20.09 17.08 7.34
CA ASP A 35 -18.78 16.40 7.30
C ASP A 35 -18.81 15.13 8.15
N PHE A 36 -19.40 15.21 9.35
CA PHE A 36 -19.60 14.03 10.21
C PHE A 36 -20.43 12.94 9.51
N THR A 37 -21.55 13.33 8.89
CA THR A 37 -22.43 12.40 8.16
C THR A 37 -21.70 11.74 7.00
N ARG A 38 -20.94 12.52 6.21
CA ARG A 38 -20.15 12.02 5.09
C ARG A 38 -19.04 11.06 5.57
N ALA A 39 -18.37 11.38 6.68
CA ALA A 39 -17.30 10.54 7.23
C ALA A 39 -17.87 9.20 7.73
N ARG A 40 -19.01 9.26 8.42
CA ARG A 40 -19.76 8.07 8.83
C ARG A 40 -20.17 7.22 7.63
N GLN A 41 -20.77 7.80 6.60
CA GLN A 41 -21.16 7.08 5.38
C GLN A 41 -19.98 6.43 4.66
N PHE A 42 -18.83 7.10 4.63
CA PHE A 42 -17.59 6.53 4.08
C PHE A 42 -17.13 5.29 4.86
N VAL A 43 -17.08 5.38 6.20
CA VAL A 43 -16.72 4.26 7.07
C VAL A 43 -17.72 3.11 6.95
N ASP A 44 -19.02 3.41 6.96
CA ASP A 44 -20.08 2.41 6.82
C ASP A 44 -20.00 1.69 5.46
N ARG A 45 -19.81 2.45 4.37
CA ARG A 45 -19.64 1.90 3.00
C ARG A 45 -18.42 0.99 2.88
N SER A 46 -17.31 1.31 3.56
CA SER A 46 -16.10 0.49 3.51
C SER A 46 -16.31 -0.91 4.10
N GLY A 47 -17.25 -1.08 5.03
CA GLY A 47 -17.50 -2.36 5.68
C GLY A 47 -16.30 -2.92 6.48
N ILE A 48 -15.30 -2.10 6.81
CA ILE A 48 -14.11 -2.54 7.55
C ILE A 48 -14.38 -2.82 9.03
N ILE A 49 -15.38 -2.15 9.61
CA ILE A 49 -15.72 -2.30 11.03
C ILE A 49 -16.12 -3.75 11.38
N PRO A 50 -17.11 -4.39 10.71
CA PRO A 50 -17.44 -5.78 10.99
C PRO A 50 -16.27 -6.73 10.70
N LEU A 51 -15.45 -6.44 9.68
CA LEU A 51 -14.29 -7.25 9.32
C LEU A 51 -13.23 -7.28 10.44
N ILE A 52 -12.82 -6.11 10.94
CA ILE A 52 -11.86 -5.98 12.04
C ILE A 52 -12.46 -6.53 13.34
N HIS A 53 -13.74 -6.26 13.60
CA HIS A 53 -14.42 -6.78 14.78
C HIS A 53 -14.45 -8.31 14.79
N HIS A 54 -14.75 -8.95 13.65
CA HIS A 54 -14.70 -10.40 13.53
C HIS A 54 -13.29 -10.94 13.80
N ALA A 55 -12.25 -10.31 13.26
CA ALA A 55 -10.87 -10.72 13.51
C ALA A 55 -10.52 -10.60 15.00
N GLN A 56 -10.95 -9.53 15.67
CA GLN A 56 -10.78 -9.36 17.12
C GLN A 56 -11.50 -10.44 17.92
N LEU A 57 -12.70 -10.86 17.52
CA LEU A 57 -13.43 -11.94 18.21
C LEU A 57 -12.70 -13.28 18.08
N ARG A 58 -12.16 -13.61 16.90
CA ARG A 58 -11.37 -14.85 16.71
C ARG A 58 -10.08 -14.85 17.54
N ALA A 59 -9.43 -13.69 17.67
CA ALA A 59 -8.18 -13.55 18.42
C ALA A 59 -8.38 -13.45 19.95
N ARG A 60 -9.62 -13.25 20.43
CA ARG A 60 -9.91 -13.11 21.86
C ARG A 60 -9.72 -14.45 22.59
N LYS A 61 -8.91 -14.41 23.65
CA LYS A 61 -8.75 -15.53 24.59
C LYS A 61 -9.88 -15.59 25.63
N SER A 62 -10.58 -14.48 25.88
CA SER A 62 -11.70 -14.43 26.81
C SER A 62 -12.65 -13.26 26.49
N ASN A 63 -13.87 -13.34 27.02
CA ASN A 63 -14.86 -12.25 27.00
C ASN A 63 -14.70 -11.28 28.17
N ALA A 64 -13.67 -11.46 29.01
CA ALA A 64 -13.41 -10.60 30.14
C ALA A 64 -12.74 -9.29 29.69
N GLY A 65 -13.22 -8.17 30.21
CA GLY A 65 -12.61 -6.85 29.97
C GLY A 65 -13.65 -5.74 29.87
N ARG A 66 -13.26 -4.53 30.27
CA ARG A 66 -14.11 -3.35 30.13
C ARG A 66 -14.26 -3.00 28.64
N ASN A 67 -15.49 -2.69 28.23
CA ASN A 67 -15.75 -2.14 26.90
C ASN A 67 -14.90 -0.90 26.64
N ARG A 68 -14.35 -0.81 25.43
CA ARG A 68 -13.52 0.33 25.02
C ARG A 68 -14.39 1.57 24.91
N THR A 69 -13.90 2.68 25.48
CA THR A 69 -14.58 3.98 25.43
C THR A 69 -14.73 4.49 23.99
N VAL A 70 -13.68 4.33 23.17
CA VAL A 70 -13.71 4.66 21.75
C VAL A 70 -13.93 3.36 20.97
N THR A 71 -15.02 3.30 20.22
CA THR A 71 -15.35 2.17 19.34
C THR A 71 -14.50 2.22 18.07
N LEU A 72 -14.44 1.10 17.32
CA LEU A 72 -13.80 1.10 15.99
C LEU A 72 -14.47 2.12 15.06
N HIS A 73 -15.80 2.23 15.13
CA HIS A 73 -16.57 3.18 14.33
C HIS A 73 -16.17 4.64 14.62
N ALA A 74 -16.11 5.01 15.89
CA ALA A 74 -15.67 6.34 16.31
C ALA A 74 -14.21 6.62 15.91
N LEU A 75 -13.32 5.63 16.06
CA LEU A 75 -11.93 5.75 15.64
C LEU A 75 -11.82 6.06 14.14
N PHE A 76 -12.41 5.24 13.27
CA PHE A 76 -12.29 5.41 11.82
C PHE A 76 -13.00 6.68 11.31
N ILE A 77 -14.08 7.12 11.95
CA ILE A 77 -14.69 8.42 11.66
C ILE A 77 -13.74 9.56 12.03
N GLY A 78 -13.14 9.52 13.22
CA GLY A 78 -12.16 10.51 13.65
C GLY A 78 -10.95 10.58 12.72
N MET A 79 -10.40 9.42 12.33
CA MET A 79 -9.30 9.33 11.35
C MET A 79 -9.70 9.87 9.98
N THR A 80 -10.93 9.60 9.52
CA THR A 80 -11.44 10.12 8.24
C THR A 80 -11.54 11.64 8.26
N LEU A 81 -12.15 12.21 9.31
CA LEU A 81 -12.27 13.67 9.49
C LEU A 81 -10.90 14.35 9.56
N ASP A 82 -9.96 13.74 10.28
CA ASP A 82 -8.59 14.22 10.37
C ASP A 82 -7.89 14.20 9.00
N SER A 83 -8.01 13.09 8.26
CA SER A 83 -7.43 12.95 6.93
C SER A 83 -7.90 14.04 5.95
N TRP A 84 -9.17 14.44 6.02
CA TRP A 84 -9.71 15.49 5.15
C TRP A 84 -9.15 16.87 5.47
N ARG A 85 -8.83 17.13 6.74
CA ARG A 85 -8.25 18.41 7.20
C ARG A 85 -6.75 18.48 6.96
N ASN A 86 -6.07 17.35 7.05
CA ASN A 86 -4.61 17.26 7.05
C ASN A 86 -4.04 16.65 5.76
N GLN A 87 -4.69 16.90 4.61
CA GLN A 87 -4.21 16.47 3.27
C GLN A 87 -3.86 14.98 3.21
N GLY A 88 -4.72 14.13 3.79
CA GLY A 88 -4.56 12.68 3.84
C GLY A 88 -3.70 12.18 5.01
N ARG A 89 -3.05 13.05 5.78
CA ARG A 89 -2.30 12.64 6.99
C ARG A 89 -3.26 12.39 8.15
N VAL A 90 -2.96 11.36 8.94
CA VAL A 90 -3.71 11.03 10.15
C VAL A 90 -2.78 11.09 11.36
N VAL A 91 -3.15 11.89 12.36
CA VAL A 91 -2.41 12.13 13.59
C VAL A 91 -3.32 11.82 14.78
N LEU A 92 -2.97 10.81 15.58
CA LEU A 92 -3.84 10.35 16.68
C LEU A 92 -4.15 11.42 17.74
N ALA A 93 -3.26 12.40 17.92
CA ALA A 93 -3.52 13.54 18.80
C ALA A 93 -4.64 14.45 18.26
N GLU A 94 -4.67 14.70 16.94
CA GLU A 94 -5.73 15.45 16.27
C GLU A 94 -7.04 14.65 16.27
N VAL A 95 -6.98 13.34 16.03
CA VAL A 95 -8.14 12.45 16.14
C VAL A 95 -8.75 12.49 17.55
N ALA A 96 -7.91 12.46 18.59
CA ALA A 96 -8.37 12.58 19.97
C ALA A 96 -9.04 13.93 20.25
N ASP A 97 -8.45 15.04 19.79
CA ASP A 97 -9.05 16.36 19.96
C ASP A 97 -10.37 16.52 19.17
N ILE A 98 -10.44 15.97 17.95
CA ILE A 98 -11.67 15.95 17.16
C ILE A 98 -12.79 15.26 17.93
N LEU A 99 -12.55 14.03 18.38
CA LEU A 99 -13.55 13.20 19.05
C LEU A 99 -13.94 13.77 20.43
N ALA A 100 -13.00 14.39 21.15
CA ALA A 100 -13.25 14.90 22.49
C ALA A 100 -13.91 16.29 22.49
N HIS A 101 -13.51 17.18 21.58
CA HIS A 101 -13.77 18.61 21.72
C HIS A 101 -14.34 19.30 20.48
N GLN A 102 -14.32 18.68 19.29
CA GLN A 102 -14.75 19.33 18.06
C GLN A 102 -16.04 18.75 17.46
N LEU A 103 -16.50 17.59 17.94
CA LEU A 103 -17.80 17.03 17.56
C LEU A 103 -18.96 17.84 18.14
N THR A 104 -20.05 17.95 17.37
CA THR A 104 -21.32 18.45 17.90
C THR A 104 -21.85 17.53 18.99
N PRO A 105 -22.67 18.02 19.94
CA PRO A 105 -23.28 17.18 20.97
C PRO A 105 -24.08 15.99 20.40
N ALA A 106 -24.76 16.20 19.27
CA ALA A 106 -25.48 15.15 18.55
C ALA A 106 -24.53 14.07 18.00
N ALA A 107 -23.45 14.46 17.32
CA ALA A 107 -22.45 13.52 16.79
C ALA A 107 -21.77 12.72 17.90
N ARG A 108 -21.40 13.37 19.01
CA ARG A 108 -20.82 12.72 20.19
C ARG A 108 -21.77 11.66 20.78
N THR A 109 -23.05 12.00 20.90
CA THR A 109 -24.10 11.08 21.40
C THR A 109 -24.28 9.90 20.46
N GLN A 110 -24.30 10.12 19.14
CA GLN A 110 -24.38 9.03 18.15
C GLN A 110 -23.21 8.05 18.23
N LEU A 111 -22.02 8.52 18.60
CA LEU A 111 -20.83 7.68 18.78
C LEU A 111 -20.71 7.09 20.20
N ALA A 112 -21.67 7.37 21.09
CA ALA A 112 -21.64 6.98 22.51
C ALA A 112 -20.34 7.37 23.24
N LEU A 113 -19.78 8.54 22.88
CA LEU A 113 -18.54 9.03 23.48
C LEU A 113 -18.85 9.83 24.76
N PRO A 114 -18.02 9.70 25.82
CA PRO A 114 -18.16 10.53 27.01
C PRO A 114 -17.82 11.99 26.70
N ALA A 115 -18.21 12.89 27.60
CA ALA A 115 -17.70 14.25 27.62
C ALA A 115 -16.37 14.27 28.39
N TRP A 116 -15.27 14.54 27.70
CA TRP A 116 -13.99 14.79 28.34
C TRP A 116 -13.86 16.26 28.74
N PRO A 117 -13.35 16.57 29.95
CA PRO A 117 -13.06 17.94 30.32
C PRO A 117 -11.94 18.51 29.43
N ASP A 118 -12.00 19.80 29.09
CA ASP A 118 -10.93 20.46 28.34
C ASP A 118 -9.78 20.86 29.29
N THR A 119 -9.14 19.85 29.85
CA THR A 119 -7.94 19.92 30.69
C THR A 119 -6.86 19.02 30.11
N ILE A 120 -5.63 19.12 30.62
CA ILE A 120 -4.54 18.23 30.20
C ILE A 120 -4.90 16.76 30.47
N ASP A 121 -5.40 16.45 31.67
CA ASP A 121 -5.79 15.08 32.06
C ASP A 121 -6.99 14.57 31.23
N GLY A 122 -7.91 15.47 30.87
CA GLY A 122 -9.04 15.15 30.00
C GLY A 122 -8.59 14.79 28.58
N PHE A 123 -7.67 15.57 28.02
CA PHE A 123 -7.06 15.28 26.72
C PHE A 123 -6.26 13.97 26.76
N GLU A 124 -5.40 13.77 27.76
CA GLU A 124 -4.62 12.53 27.91
C GLU A 124 -5.53 11.30 28.01
N SER A 125 -6.64 11.40 28.74
CA SER A 125 -7.64 10.34 28.85
C SER A 125 -8.30 10.01 27.50
N ALA A 126 -8.65 11.04 26.71
CA ALA A 126 -9.19 10.86 25.36
C ALA A 126 -8.15 10.24 24.41
N TYR A 127 -6.92 10.74 24.44
CA TYR A 127 -5.81 10.22 23.64
C TYR A 127 -5.50 8.76 23.95
N LEU A 128 -5.47 8.38 25.22
CA LEU A 128 -5.29 6.98 25.63
C LEU A 128 -6.44 6.08 25.19
N ALA A 129 -7.68 6.59 25.14
CA ALA A 129 -8.82 5.85 24.62
C ALA A 129 -8.70 5.61 23.10
N VAL A 130 -8.35 6.65 22.34
CA VAL A 130 -8.10 6.58 20.89
C VAL A 130 -6.94 5.65 20.58
N ARG A 131 -5.80 5.82 21.26
CA ARG A 131 -4.60 4.99 21.08
C ARG A 131 -4.88 3.52 21.35
N ARG A 132 -5.64 3.19 22.40
CA ARG A 132 -6.04 1.80 22.69
C ARG A 132 -6.95 1.22 21.61
N ALA A 133 -7.86 2.02 21.05
CA ALA A 133 -8.70 1.58 19.94
C ALA A 133 -7.88 1.34 18.67
N PHE A 134 -6.94 2.23 18.36
CA PHE A 134 -6.02 2.11 17.23
C PHE A 134 -5.17 0.84 17.33
N HIS A 135 -4.45 0.63 18.43
CA HIS A 135 -3.64 -0.57 18.61
C HIS A 135 -4.47 -1.85 18.65
N ALA A 136 -5.72 -1.80 19.11
CA ALA A 136 -6.60 -2.96 19.03
C ALA A 136 -7.01 -3.30 17.58
N ALA A 137 -7.17 -2.31 16.70
CA ALA A 137 -7.40 -2.53 15.29
C ALA A 137 -6.13 -3.05 14.60
N GLU A 138 -4.98 -2.42 14.87
CA GLU A 138 -3.66 -2.80 14.35
C GLU A 138 -3.28 -4.24 14.72
N ALA A 139 -3.50 -4.65 15.97
CA ALA A 139 -3.05 -5.94 16.49
C ALA A 139 -3.60 -7.17 15.75
N VAL A 140 -4.73 -7.04 15.03
CA VAL A 140 -5.30 -8.15 14.26
C VAL A 140 -4.90 -8.15 12.80
N MET A 141 -4.21 -7.11 12.32
CA MET A 141 -3.86 -6.95 10.91
C MET A 141 -2.38 -6.59 10.67
N ASP A 142 -1.57 -6.31 11.70
CA ASP A 142 -0.12 -6.14 11.56
C ASP A 142 0.53 -7.50 11.20
N PRO A 143 1.09 -7.67 10.00
CA PRO A 143 1.71 -8.92 9.57
C PRO A 143 3.18 -9.03 9.99
N SER A 144 3.65 -8.16 10.88
CA SER A 144 5.02 -8.21 11.40
C SER A 144 5.13 -9.01 12.70
N PRO A 145 6.09 -9.94 12.81
CA PRO A 145 6.43 -10.56 14.08
C PRO A 145 7.33 -9.66 14.95
N LEU A 146 7.77 -8.51 14.43
CA LEU A 146 8.80 -7.69 15.04
C LEU A 146 8.20 -6.49 15.79
N PRO A 147 8.57 -6.28 17.07
CA PRO A 147 8.17 -5.06 17.77
C PRO A 147 8.80 -3.83 17.10
N LYS A 148 8.03 -2.73 16.98
CA LYS A 148 8.45 -1.47 16.34
C LYS A 148 9.44 -0.67 17.20
N ARG A 149 10.65 -1.21 17.36
CA ARG A 149 11.81 -0.62 18.06
C ARG A 149 13.11 -1.16 17.48
N ARG A 150 14.25 -0.59 17.88
CA ARG A 150 15.57 -1.13 17.52
C ARG A 150 15.79 -2.48 18.20
N LEU A 151 16.18 -3.49 17.44
CA LEU A 151 16.43 -4.87 17.89
C LEU A 151 17.81 -5.34 17.44
N ALA A 152 18.46 -6.23 18.21
CA ALA A 152 19.66 -6.90 17.72
C ALA A 152 19.31 -7.87 16.59
N LEU A 153 20.19 -8.03 15.59
CA LEU A 153 19.92 -8.91 14.44
C LEU A 153 19.65 -10.36 14.84
N ALA A 154 20.27 -10.85 15.92
CA ALA A 154 19.99 -12.18 16.46
C ALA A 154 18.56 -12.31 17.01
N ASP A 155 18.04 -11.26 17.65
CA ASP A 155 16.66 -11.25 18.16
C ASP A 155 15.65 -11.23 17.02
N VAL A 156 15.94 -10.51 15.94
CA VAL A 156 15.11 -10.48 14.73
C VAL A 156 14.97 -11.88 14.15
N LYS A 157 16.10 -12.55 13.89
CA LYS A 157 16.12 -13.90 13.33
C LYS A 157 15.33 -14.87 14.21
N ARG A 158 15.54 -14.83 15.53
CA ARG A 158 14.81 -15.67 16.49
C ARG A 158 13.29 -15.41 16.43
N LEU A 159 12.86 -14.15 16.42
CA LEU A 159 11.43 -13.80 16.36
C LEU A 159 10.79 -14.21 15.03
N GLU A 160 11.52 -14.12 13.92
CA GLU A 160 11.04 -14.59 12.60
C GLU A 160 10.90 -16.12 12.55
N GLU A 161 11.84 -16.85 13.15
CA GLU A 161 11.80 -18.32 13.25
C GLU A 161 10.69 -18.82 14.17
N GLU A 162 10.43 -18.13 15.30
CA GLU A 162 9.38 -18.46 16.25
C GLU A 162 7.96 -18.05 15.77
N ALA A 163 7.87 -17.24 14.70
CA ALA A 163 6.60 -16.68 14.26
C ALA A 163 5.68 -17.72 13.60
N ASP A 164 4.40 -17.67 13.96
CA ASP A 164 3.34 -18.41 13.28
C ASP A 164 3.08 -17.80 11.89
N GLN A 165 3.65 -18.44 10.86
CA GLN A 165 3.55 -17.98 9.48
C GLN A 165 2.10 -18.00 8.96
N GLN A 166 1.24 -18.89 9.47
CA GLN A 166 -0.17 -18.94 9.07
C GLN A 166 -0.93 -17.75 9.64
N ASP A 167 -0.70 -17.40 10.91
CA ASP A 167 -1.27 -16.20 11.52
C ASP A 167 -0.79 -14.93 10.81
N LEU A 168 0.51 -14.79 10.55
CA LEU A 168 1.05 -13.64 9.82
C LEU A 168 0.47 -13.51 8.40
N ALA A 169 0.28 -14.62 7.70
CA ALA A 169 -0.37 -14.62 6.38
C ALA A 169 -1.84 -14.18 6.47
N ALA A 170 -2.59 -14.66 7.47
CA ALA A 170 -3.98 -14.24 7.70
C ALA A 170 -4.08 -12.74 8.03
N ARG A 171 -3.17 -12.21 8.87
CA ARG A 171 -3.08 -10.77 9.18
C ARG A 171 -2.75 -9.95 7.93
N ARG A 172 -1.82 -10.42 7.11
CA ARG A 172 -1.47 -9.77 5.83
C ARG A 172 -2.68 -9.71 4.90
N GLN A 173 -3.42 -10.80 4.75
CA GLN A 173 -4.66 -10.84 3.96
C GLN A 173 -5.70 -9.85 4.50
N LEU A 174 -5.88 -9.80 5.82
CA LEU A 174 -6.79 -8.84 6.45
C LEU A 174 -6.37 -7.39 6.20
N LEU A 175 -5.07 -7.08 6.31
CA LEU A 175 -4.55 -5.75 6.02
C LEU A 175 -4.80 -5.33 4.57
N VAL A 176 -4.56 -6.23 3.62
CA VAL A 176 -4.86 -6.00 2.20
C VAL A 176 -6.35 -5.75 2.02
N GLU A 177 -7.22 -6.56 2.61
CA GLU A 177 -8.66 -6.40 2.47
C GLU A 177 -9.18 -5.09 3.10
N VAL A 178 -8.74 -4.75 4.31
CA VAL A 178 -9.11 -3.49 4.99
C VAL A 178 -8.69 -2.30 4.13
N THR A 179 -7.46 -2.33 3.60
CA THR A 179 -6.95 -1.20 2.82
C THR A 179 -7.68 -1.05 1.49
N ASN A 180 -7.92 -2.14 0.77
CA ASN A 180 -8.62 -2.09 -0.50
C ASN A 180 -10.11 -1.75 -0.35
N ARG A 181 -10.74 -2.11 0.77
CA ARG A 181 -12.10 -1.65 1.11
C ARG A 181 -12.18 -0.14 1.37
N LEU A 182 -11.14 0.45 1.97
CA LEU A 182 -11.02 1.91 2.11
C LEU A 182 -10.85 2.59 0.75
N VAL A 183 -10.00 2.03 -0.12
CA VAL A 183 -9.85 2.50 -1.51
C VAL A 183 -11.20 2.44 -2.24
N GLU A 184 -11.88 1.30 -2.21
CA GLU A 184 -13.21 1.14 -2.83
C GLU A 184 -14.23 2.17 -2.32
N ALA A 185 -14.31 2.37 -1.01
CA ALA A 185 -15.24 3.34 -0.43
C ALA A 185 -14.97 4.78 -0.89
N SER A 186 -13.70 5.09 -1.19
CA SER A 186 -13.26 6.40 -1.70
C SER A 186 -13.62 6.63 -3.16
N LEU A 187 -13.76 5.54 -3.94
CA LEU A 187 -14.12 5.58 -5.36
C LEU A 187 -15.62 5.76 -5.59
N ALA A 188 -16.45 5.76 -4.54
CA ALA A 188 -17.89 5.89 -4.69
C ALA A 188 -18.37 7.07 -5.57
N PRO A 189 -17.77 8.28 -5.51
CA PRO A 189 -18.15 9.37 -6.42
C PRO A 189 -17.83 9.10 -7.90
N ALA A 190 -16.82 8.26 -8.18
CA ALA A 190 -16.37 7.92 -9.53
C ALA A 190 -16.92 6.58 -10.04
N ARG A 191 -17.69 5.85 -9.21
CA ARG A 191 -18.11 4.48 -9.51
C ARG A 191 -18.88 4.35 -10.83
N ALA A 192 -19.85 5.24 -11.06
CA ALA A 192 -20.63 5.24 -12.30
C ALA A 192 -19.75 5.46 -13.54
N VAL A 193 -18.75 6.36 -13.44
CA VAL A 193 -17.83 6.64 -14.54
C VAL A 193 -16.92 5.44 -14.80
N ILE A 194 -16.44 4.77 -13.75
CA ILE A 194 -15.66 3.53 -13.90
C ILE A 194 -16.50 2.46 -14.59
N GLU A 195 -17.73 2.21 -14.12
CA GLU A 195 -18.59 1.16 -14.68
C GLU A 195 -19.03 1.42 -16.13
N GLU A 196 -19.24 2.68 -16.50
CA GLU A 196 -19.69 3.06 -17.85
C GLU A 196 -18.54 3.10 -18.87
N PHE A 197 -17.34 3.56 -18.48
CA PHE A 197 -16.29 3.91 -19.43
C PHE A 197 -15.02 3.06 -19.34
N TRP A 198 -14.81 2.34 -18.24
CA TRP A 198 -13.58 1.57 -18.04
C TRP A 198 -13.69 0.14 -18.58
N ASP A 199 -12.74 -0.27 -19.41
CA ASP A 199 -12.69 -1.59 -20.06
C ASP A 199 -12.01 -2.68 -19.19
N GLY A 200 -11.59 -2.33 -17.96
CA GLY A 200 -10.81 -3.19 -17.10
C GLY A 200 -9.31 -3.16 -17.35
N SER A 201 -8.82 -2.34 -18.27
CA SER A 201 -7.39 -2.18 -18.51
C SER A 201 -6.73 -1.46 -17.35
N ALA A 202 -5.56 -1.91 -16.91
CA ALA A 202 -4.89 -1.39 -15.73
C ALA A 202 -3.38 -1.23 -15.95
N ALA A 203 -2.75 -0.41 -15.13
CA ALA A 203 -1.31 -0.39 -14.97
C ALA A 203 -0.95 -0.72 -13.52
N VAL A 204 0.15 -1.44 -13.34
CA VAL A 204 0.71 -1.73 -12.01
C VAL A 204 2.10 -1.13 -11.86
N ASP A 205 2.31 -0.43 -10.75
CA ASP A 205 3.59 0.19 -10.40
C ASP A 205 3.85 0.13 -8.90
N ALA A 206 5.12 0.01 -8.51
CA ALA A 206 5.57 0.04 -7.13
C ALA A 206 6.25 1.37 -6.81
N THR A 207 5.61 2.18 -5.96
CA THR A 207 6.11 3.50 -5.57
C THR A 207 6.69 3.47 -4.16
N PRO A 208 7.91 3.99 -3.93
CA PRO A 208 8.51 4.01 -2.60
C PRO A 208 7.85 5.04 -1.67
N ILE A 209 7.51 4.63 -0.45
CA ILE A 209 6.94 5.46 0.62
C ILE A 209 7.90 5.55 1.82
N ARG A 210 8.21 6.78 2.25
CA ARG A 210 9.15 7.02 3.36
C ARG A 210 8.51 6.73 4.71
N THR A 211 9.25 6.09 5.61
CA THR A 211 8.83 5.98 7.01
C THR A 211 9.38 7.14 7.85
N PHE A 212 8.82 7.36 9.05
CA PHE A 212 9.41 8.31 10.00
C PHE A 212 10.71 7.79 10.65
N SER A 213 11.00 6.49 10.48
CA SER A 213 12.22 5.87 10.97
C SER A 213 13.42 6.26 10.11
N ARG A 214 14.60 6.26 10.72
CA ARG A 214 15.87 6.44 10.00
C ARG A 214 16.48 5.08 9.73
N GLY A 215 16.82 4.83 8.47
CA GLY A 215 17.58 3.64 8.09
C GLY A 215 18.94 3.64 8.77
N VAL A 216 19.39 2.44 9.11
CA VAL A 216 20.72 2.19 9.70
C VAL A 216 21.65 1.60 8.65
N SER A 217 22.95 1.66 8.90
CA SER A 217 23.93 1.00 8.04
C SER A 217 23.76 -0.51 8.09
N ALA A 218 24.05 -1.22 7.00
CA ALA A 218 24.09 -2.69 6.96
C ALA A 218 25.07 -3.32 7.98
N LYS A 219 26.04 -2.52 8.47
CA LYS A 219 27.01 -2.93 9.50
C LYS A 219 26.52 -2.68 10.93
N ASP A 220 25.40 -1.99 11.12
CA ASP A 220 24.86 -1.73 12.44
C ASP A 220 24.37 -3.06 13.04
N PRO A 221 24.79 -3.43 14.27
CA PRO A 221 24.34 -4.67 14.90
C PRO A 221 22.85 -4.65 15.28
N LYS A 222 22.17 -3.51 15.12
CA LYS A 222 20.75 -3.34 15.44
C LYS A 222 19.97 -2.80 14.25
N THR A 223 18.71 -3.20 14.16
CA THR A 223 17.74 -2.64 13.21
C THR A 223 17.48 -1.15 13.46
N ALA A 224 16.84 -0.52 12.46
CA ALA A 224 16.13 0.73 12.67
C ALA A 224 14.94 0.54 13.64
N THR A 225 14.32 1.65 14.05
CA THR A 225 13.12 1.64 14.90
C THR A 225 11.91 1.00 14.20
N ASP A 226 11.92 0.98 12.87
CA ASP A 226 10.91 0.33 12.04
C ASP A 226 11.60 -0.83 11.31
N PRO A 227 11.57 -2.05 11.88
CA PRO A 227 12.37 -3.16 11.39
C PRO A 227 11.82 -3.78 10.10
N ASP A 228 10.57 -3.49 9.72
CA ASP A 228 9.94 -4.02 8.51
C ASP A 228 10.27 -3.19 7.26
N ALA A 229 10.68 -1.93 7.45
CA ALA A 229 11.13 -1.05 6.39
C ALA A 229 12.54 -1.44 5.89
N ALA A 230 12.88 -1.03 4.67
CA ALA A 230 14.20 -1.28 4.08
C ALA A 230 14.73 -0.09 3.29
N TRP A 231 16.00 -0.15 2.92
CA TRP A 231 16.55 0.77 1.94
C TRP A 231 16.00 0.48 0.55
N TYR A 232 15.30 1.47 -0.02
CA TYR A 232 15.00 1.57 -1.43
C TYR A 232 16.17 2.26 -2.15
N VAL A 233 16.72 1.59 -3.16
CA VAL A 233 17.77 2.11 -4.03
C VAL A 233 17.23 2.25 -5.44
N ARG A 234 17.25 3.46 -5.99
CA ARG A 234 16.81 3.74 -7.37
C ARG A 234 17.83 3.27 -8.42
N ASP A 235 18.26 2.01 -8.35
CA ASP A 235 19.09 1.31 -9.33
C ASP A 235 18.59 -0.14 -9.44
N GLY A 236 18.14 -0.56 -10.62
CA GLY A 236 17.90 -1.96 -10.99
C GLY A 236 16.83 -2.70 -10.17
N ASN A 237 17.23 -3.32 -9.06
CA ASN A 237 16.45 -4.32 -8.33
C ASN A 237 15.67 -3.76 -7.12
N HIS A 238 15.85 -2.47 -6.79
CA HIS A 238 15.21 -1.76 -5.67
C HIS A 238 15.41 -2.40 -4.27
N ARG A 239 16.34 -3.37 -4.14
CA ARG A 239 16.57 -4.12 -2.90
C ARG A 239 17.42 -3.35 -1.91
N ASP A 240 17.26 -3.70 -0.64
CA ASP A 240 18.17 -3.27 0.41
C ASP A 240 19.57 -3.84 0.14
N PRO A 241 20.62 -3.00 0.14
CA PRO A 241 22.01 -3.46 0.07
C PRO A 241 22.40 -4.54 1.09
N ALA A 242 21.72 -4.59 2.23
CA ALA A 242 21.92 -5.61 3.26
C ALA A 242 21.28 -6.97 2.91
N ALA A 243 20.32 -7.01 1.99
CA ALA A 243 19.63 -8.23 1.58
C ALA A 243 20.41 -9.03 0.51
N ASP A 244 21.30 -8.38 -0.25
CA ASP A 244 22.21 -9.02 -1.19
C ASP A 244 23.57 -8.27 -1.27
N PRO A 245 24.56 -8.67 -0.45
CA PRO A 245 25.88 -8.03 -0.44
C PRO A 245 26.69 -8.28 -1.73
N GLN A 246 26.38 -9.33 -2.50
CA GLN A 246 27.15 -9.74 -3.68
C GLN A 246 26.79 -8.90 -4.91
N GLU A 247 25.52 -8.53 -5.09
CA GLU A 247 25.04 -7.73 -6.24
C GLU A 247 25.47 -6.25 -6.20
N HIS A 248 26.12 -5.81 -5.12
CA HIS A 248 26.60 -4.43 -4.94
C HIS A 248 28.12 -4.30 -4.87
N SER A 249 28.85 -5.34 -5.25
CA SER A 249 30.29 -5.23 -5.49
C SER A 249 30.56 -4.23 -6.62
N PRO A 250 31.44 -3.23 -6.43
CA PRO A 250 31.75 -2.24 -7.45
C PRO A 250 32.58 -2.90 -8.55
N HIS A 251 31.93 -3.56 -9.51
CA HIS A 251 32.61 -3.96 -10.73
C HIS A 251 32.90 -2.72 -11.59
N ASN A 252 34.20 -2.44 -11.67
CA ASN A 252 34.91 -1.52 -12.55
C ASN A 252 34.62 -0.03 -12.43
N GLY A 253 35.69 0.70 -12.08
CA GLY A 253 35.73 2.14 -11.95
C GLY A 253 35.25 2.87 -13.20
N LYS A 254 34.07 3.50 -13.10
CA LYS A 254 33.71 4.66 -13.90
C LYS A 254 32.93 5.66 -13.06
N LYS A 255 33.49 6.88 -13.01
CA LYS A 255 32.92 8.22 -12.74
C LYS A 255 31.78 8.31 -11.72
N THR A 256 32.07 9.00 -10.61
CA THR A 256 31.13 9.68 -9.68
C THR A 256 29.65 9.50 -10.02
N ARG A 257 29.10 8.35 -9.63
CA ARG A 257 27.68 8.03 -9.78
C ARG A 257 26.91 9.10 -8.99
N LYS A 258 26.05 9.87 -9.67
CA LYS A 258 25.14 10.85 -9.04
C LYS A 258 24.55 10.24 -7.77
N ALA A 259 24.52 10.99 -6.67
CA ALA A 259 24.10 10.51 -5.36
C ALA A 259 22.88 9.58 -5.48
N LYS A 260 23.10 8.28 -5.26
CA LYS A 260 22.04 7.28 -5.28
C LYS A 260 20.97 7.77 -4.31
N ARG A 261 19.74 7.94 -4.80
CA ARG A 261 18.63 8.37 -3.93
C ARG A 261 18.26 7.17 -3.08
N TYR A 262 18.73 7.19 -1.85
CA TYR A 262 18.36 6.24 -0.81
C TYR A 262 17.12 6.75 -0.09
N LEU A 263 16.13 5.89 0.07
CA LEU A 263 14.99 6.13 0.92
C LEU A 263 14.81 4.93 1.84
N TYR A 264 14.64 5.16 3.13
CA TYR A 264 14.28 4.11 4.06
C TYR A 264 12.75 4.10 4.20
N GLY A 265 12.13 2.97 3.85
CA GLY A 265 10.73 2.99 3.46
C GLY A 265 10.10 1.62 3.22
N PHE A 266 8.86 1.70 2.77
CA PHE A 266 8.14 0.61 2.13
C PHE A 266 7.98 0.90 0.63
N GLU A 267 7.52 -0.08 -0.12
CA GLU A 267 6.98 0.11 -1.47
C GLU A 267 5.46 -0.08 -1.40
N ALA A 268 4.73 0.84 -2.02
CA ALA A 268 3.31 0.73 -2.27
C ALA A 268 3.11 0.25 -3.71
N THR A 269 2.66 -0.99 -3.88
CA THR A 269 2.22 -1.48 -5.19
C THR A 269 0.79 -1.03 -5.43
N LEU A 270 0.61 -0.22 -6.48
CA LEU A 270 -0.64 0.38 -6.89
C LEU A 270 -1.12 -0.25 -8.19
N VAL A 271 -2.40 -0.59 -8.26
CA VAL A 271 -3.06 -0.88 -9.54
C VAL A 271 -3.95 0.30 -9.88
N VAL A 272 -3.69 0.93 -11.02
CA VAL A 272 -4.41 2.11 -11.49
C VAL A 272 -5.19 1.80 -12.76
N THR A 273 -6.30 2.51 -12.96
CA THR A 273 -7.04 2.46 -14.23
C THR A 273 -6.13 2.84 -15.39
N GLY A 274 -6.06 1.98 -16.39
CA GLY A 274 -5.52 2.26 -17.71
C GLY A 274 -6.65 2.49 -18.71
N GLU A 275 -6.31 3.18 -19.81
CA GLU A 275 -7.20 3.38 -20.94
C GLU A 275 -6.50 2.87 -22.19
N THR A 276 -7.22 2.12 -23.02
CA THR A 276 -6.75 1.79 -24.36
C THR A 276 -7.45 2.68 -25.38
N SER A 277 -6.72 3.11 -26.42
CA SER A 277 -7.27 3.89 -27.54
C SER A 277 -8.36 3.14 -28.31
N THR A 278 -8.52 1.84 -28.05
CA THR A 278 -9.49 0.95 -28.68
C THR A 278 -10.22 0.09 -27.66
N THR A 279 -11.20 0.62 -26.92
CA THR A 279 -12.51 -0.06 -26.76
C THR A 279 -13.59 0.81 -26.11
N PRO A 280 -14.85 0.47 -26.39
CA PRO A 280 -15.60 -0.25 -25.36
C PRO A 280 -16.05 -1.65 -25.81
N LEU A 281 -16.10 -2.58 -24.86
CA LEU A 281 -17.07 -3.68 -24.87
C LEU A 281 -18.46 -3.03 -24.96
N GLY A 282 -19.16 -3.21 -26.08
CA GLY A 282 -20.47 -2.59 -26.31
C GLY A 282 -20.46 -1.42 -27.31
N GLY A 283 -20.07 -1.69 -28.56
CA GLY A 283 -20.80 -1.21 -29.73
C GLY A 283 -20.89 0.29 -30.05
N ARG A 284 -20.13 1.19 -29.41
CA ARG A 284 -20.02 2.58 -29.89
C ARG A 284 -18.62 2.89 -30.45
N PRO A 285 -18.50 3.20 -31.76
CA PRO A 285 -17.22 3.55 -32.39
C PRO A 285 -16.57 4.77 -31.72
N ALA A 286 -15.24 4.75 -31.63
CA ALA A 286 -14.41 5.80 -31.05
C ALA A 286 -14.58 7.19 -31.71
N ALA A 287 -15.16 7.25 -32.91
CA ALA A 287 -15.29 8.47 -33.72
C ALA A 287 -16.28 9.53 -33.17
N THR A 288 -17.04 9.24 -32.10
CA THR A 288 -17.94 10.21 -31.46
C THR A 288 -17.52 10.62 -30.04
N ARG A 289 -16.33 10.21 -29.57
CA ARG A 289 -15.81 10.71 -28.30
C ARG A 289 -15.16 12.07 -28.54
N ASP A 290 -15.77 13.10 -27.98
CA ASP A 290 -15.09 14.33 -27.63
C ASP A 290 -13.79 13.92 -26.90
N THR A 291 -12.62 14.30 -27.41
CA THR A 291 -11.28 13.88 -26.95
C THR A 291 -10.95 14.28 -25.51
N CYS A 292 -11.94 14.76 -24.75
CA CYS A 292 -11.85 15.26 -23.39
C CYS A 292 -12.39 14.30 -22.32
N ARG A 293 -12.79 13.06 -22.65
CA ARG A 293 -13.30 12.08 -21.67
C ARG A 293 -12.31 10.94 -21.39
N HIS A 294 -11.10 11.29 -20.96
CA HIS A 294 -10.16 10.34 -20.37
C HIS A 294 -10.58 10.01 -18.94
N LEU A 295 -10.57 8.72 -18.58
CA LEU A 295 -10.74 8.34 -17.18
C LEU A 295 -9.49 8.81 -16.42
N PRO A 296 -9.63 9.52 -15.27
CA PRO A 296 -8.45 9.86 -14.48
C PRO A 296 -7.75 8.59 -14.02
N ALA A 297 -6.45 8.66 -13.76
CA ALA A 297 -5.68 7.55 -13.18
C ALA A 297 -6.14 7.31 -11.72
N LEU A 298 -7.16 6.47 -11.56
CA LEU A 298 -7.73 6.12 -10.26
C LEU A 298 -7.04 4.87 -9.73
N VAL A 299 -6.61 4.92 -8.46
CA VAL A 299 -6.09 3.75 -7.75
C VAL A 299 -7.25 2.83 -7.41
N LEU A 300 -7.22 1.61 -7.95
CA LEU A 300 -8.24 0.58 -7.75
C LEU A 300 -7.84 -0.44 -6.70
N ALA A 301 -6.53 -0.69 -6.58
CA ALA A 301 -5.98 -1.57 -5.56
C ALA A 301 -4.62 -1.10 -5.04
N PHE A 302 -4.32 -1.53 -3.81
CA PHE A 302 -3.18 -1.08 -3.04
C PHE A 302 -2.64 -2.22 -2.17
N THR A 303 -1.32 -2.37 -2.14
CA THR A 303 -0.60 -3.20 -1.15
C THR A 303 0.68 -2.48 -0.72
N VAL A 304 1.13 -2.73 0.51
CA VAL A 304 2.39 -2.20 1.04
C VAL A 304 3.28 -3.34 1.47
N HIS A 305 4.54 -3.27 1.09
CA HIS A 305 5.53 -4.31 1.35
C HIS A 305 6.93 -3.72 1.49
N LYS A 306 7.86 -4.58 1.92
CA LYS A 306 9.27 -4.24 2.00
C LYS A 306 9.83 -3.96 0.58
N PRO A 307 10.66 -2.92 0.38
CA PRO A 307 11.23 -2.62 -0.92
C PRO A 307 12.02 -3.77 -1.54
N GLY A 308 11.82 -4.01 -2.84
CA GLY A 308 12.51 -5.05 -3.60
C GLY A 308 12.19 -6.50 -3.19
N HIS A 309 11.20 -6.68 -2.30
CA HIS A 309 10.76 -7.99 -1.84
C HIS A 309 9.48 -8.40 -2.58
N ASP A 310 9.61 -9.39 -3.46
CA ASP A 310 8.54 -9.98 -4.28
C ASP A 310 7.58 -8.96 -4.96
N PRO A 311 8.07 -8.01 -5.78
CA PRO A 311 7.19 -7.06 -6.47
C PRO A 311 6.07 -7.74 -7.27
N ALA A 312 6.41 -8.85 -7.95
CA ALA A 312 5.47 -9.65 -8.72
C ALA A 312 4.33 -10.20 -7.86
N GLY A 313 4.62 -10.89 -6.75
CA GLY A 313 3.58 -11.44 -5.89
C GLY A 313 2.71 -10.37 -5.23
N ASN A 314 3.27 -9.19 -4.92
CA ASN A 314 2.49 -8.05 -4.42
C ASN A 314 1.53 -7.49 -5.48
N ALA A 315 1.96 -7.39 -6.74
CA ALA A 315 1.08 -7.05 -7.85
C ALA A 315 -0.04 -8.08 -8.05
N ILE A 316 0.30 -9.38 -8.03
CA ILE A 316 -0.71 -10.45 -8.10
C ILE A 316 -1.71 -10.37 -6.94
N THR A 317 -1.26 -10.03 -5.74
CA THR A 317 -2.12 -9.86 -4.56
C THR A 317 -3.13 -8.72 -4.79
N ALA A 318 -2.69 -7.58 -5.31
CA ALA A 318 -3.57 -6.47 -5.64
C ALA A 318 -4.58 -6.83 -6.75
N LEU A 319 -4.14 -7.50 -7.82
CA LEU A 319 -5.01 -7.92 -8.94
C LEU A 319 -6.03 -8.99 -8.51
N LYS A 320 -5.64 -9.94 -7.64
CA LYS A 320 -6.56 -10.92 -7.03
C LYS A 320 -7.66 -10.24 -6.23
N ASP A 321 -7.33 -9.21 -5.46
CA ASP A 321 -8.33 -8.45 -4.71
C ASP A 321 -9.31 -7.70 -5.64
N MET A 322 -8.83 -7.13 -6.74
CA MET A 322 -9.72 -6.53 -7.76
C MET A 322 -10.67 -7.56 -8.37
N ARG A 323 -10.16 -8.73 -8.75
CA ARG A 323 -11.00 -9.82 -9.28
C ARG A 323 -12.05 -10.27 -8.27
N ARG A 324 -11.68 -10.39 -6.99
CA ARG A 324 -12.60 -10.71 -5.88
C ARG A 324 -13.71 -9.66 -5.72
N ARG A 325 -13.43 -8.39 -6.05
CA ARG A 325 -14.40 -7.29 -6.08
C ARG A 325 -15.16 -7.16 -7.41
N ASN A 326 -15.05 -8.14 -8.31
CA ASN A 326 -15.74 -8.21 -9.61
C ASN A 326 -15.41 -7.06 -10.57
N TYR A 327 -14.19 -6.51 -10.53
CA TYR A 327 -13.74 -5.61 -11.57
C TYR A 327 -13.50 -6.37 -12.89
N PRO A 328 -13.82 -5.76 -14.05
CA PRO A 328 -13.47 -6.33 -15.35
C PRO A 328 -11.94 -6.40 -15.51
N THR A 329 -11.49 -7.30 -16.38
CA THR A 329 -10.08 -7.46 -16.72
C THR A 329 -9.85 -7.13 -18.19
N GLY A 330 -8.90 -6.24 -18.45
CA GLY A 330 -8.53 -5.81 -19.79
C GLY A 330 -7.04 -6.02 -20.04
N TRP A 331 -6.40 -5.00 -20.58
CA TRP A 331 -4.95 -4.99 -20.78
C TRP A 331 -4.22 -4.66 -19.48
N LEU A 332 -3.06 -5.25 -19.24
CA LEU A 332 -2.22 -4.95 -18.07
C LEU A 332 -0.87 -4.43 -18.53
N ALA A 333 -0.55 -3.18 -18.20
CA ALA A 333 0.79 -2.63 -18.32
C ALA A 333 1.53 -2.72 -16.98
N ALA A 334 2.84 -2.98 -17.03
CA ALA A 334 3.71 -2.94 -15.86
C ALA A 334 5.10 -2.43 -16.24
N ASP A 335 5.85 -1.91 -15.27
CA ASP A 335 7.26 -1.57 -15.47
C ASP A 335 8.10 -2.83 -15.79
N ARG A 336 9.25 -2.62 -16.42
CA ARG A 336 10.23 -3.62 -16.89
C ARG A 336 10.73 -4.55 -15.79
N ALA A 337 10.67 -4.14 -14.52
CA ALA A 337 10.99 -5.00 -13.39
C ALA A 337 10.03 -6.20 -13.30
N TYR A 338 8.75 -6.02 -13.64
CA TYR A 338 7.75 -7.08 -13.68
C TYR A 338 7.94 -8.01 -14.88
N ASN A 339 8.40 -7.47 -16.02
CA ASN A 339 8.67 -8.28 -17.22
C ASN A 339 9.74 -9.35 -16.98
N ALA A 340 10.71 -9.05 -16.12
CA ALA A 340 11.80 -9.95 -15.78
C ALA A 340 11.45 -11.00 -14.70
N ALA A 341 10.24 -10.97 -14.14
CA ALA A 341 9.78 -11.98 -13.19
C ALA A 341 9.61 -13.35 -13.87
N LEU A 342 9.76 -14.42 -13.09
CA LEU A 342 9.53 -15.78 -13.56
C LEU A 342 8.10 -15.95 -14.10
N PRO A 343 7.89 -16.70 -15.19
CA PRO A 343 6.57 -16.96 -15.75
C PRO A 343 5.54 -17.43 -14.72
N GLU A 344 5.95 -18.32 -13.82
CA GLU A 344 5.12 -18.97 -12.81
C GLU A 344 4.70 -18.01 -11.69
N THR A 345 5.50 -16.97 -11.42
CA THR A 345 5.25 -16.03 -10.33
C THR A 345 4.41 -14.84 -10.76
N PHE A 346 4.41 -14.50 -12.06
CA PHE A 346 3.74 -13.30 -12.56
C PHE A 346 2.92 -13.54 -13.83
N HIS A 347 3.54 -13.95 -14.92
CA HIS A 347 2.90 -13.97 -16.25
C HIS A 347 1.73 -14.95 -16.35
N ILE A 348 1.89 -16.16 -15.82
CA ILE A 348 0.83 -17.18 -15.78
C ILE A 348 -0.31 -16.72 -14.86
N PRO A 349 -0.06 -16.34 -13.58
CA PRO A 349 -1.11 -15.81 -12.71
C PRO A 349 -1.87 -14.60 -13.29
N VAL A 350 -1.20 -13.67 -13.98
CA VAL A 350 -1.85 -12.52 -14.64
C VAL A 350 -2.85 -13.00 -15.70
N ARG A 351 -2.47 -13.98 -16.52
CA ARG A 351 -3.36 -14.55 -17.55
C ARG A 351 -4.51 -15.35 -16.95
N ASP A 352 -4.25 -16.15 -15.90
CA ASP A 352 -5.28 -16.90 -15.17
C ASP A 352 -6.31 -15.96 -14.52
N LEU A 353 -5.89 -14.73 -14.19
CA LEU A 353 -6.78 -13.67 -13.72
C LEU A 353 -7.64 -13.05 -14.82
N GLY A 354 -7.32 -13.26 -16.10
CA GLY A 354 -8.05 -12.75 -17.26
C GLY A 354 -7.42 -11.52 -17.92
N TYR A 355 -6.24 -11.08 -17.46
CA TYR A 355 -5.57 -9.91 -18.03
C TYR A 355 -4.75 -10.28 -19.27
N ARG A 356 -4.65 -9.31 -20.19
CA ARG A 356 -3.78 -9.37 -21.36
C ARG A 356 -2.54 -8.50 -21.11
N PRO A 357 -1.39 -9.10 -20.74
CA PRO A 357 -0.21 -8.32 -20.44
C PRO A 357 0.37 -7.61 -21.69
N ILE A 358 0.78 -6.35 -21.52
CA ILE A 358 1.52 -5.55 -22.50
C ILE A 358 2.86 -5.19 -21.90
N TRP A 359 3.92 -5.71 -22.50
CA TRP A 359 5.28 -5.54 -22.00
C TRP A 359 6.08 -4.63 -22.93
N ASP A 360 6.78 -3.69 -22.32
CA ASP A 360 7.86 -2.99 -23.02
C ASP A 360 9.06 -3.93 -23.15
N TYR A 361 9.52 -4.12 -24.40
CA TYR A 361 10.75 -4.83 -24.65
C TYR A 361 11.90 -3.99 -24.14
N ARG A 362 12.90 -4.66 -23.54
CA ARG A 362 14.15 -3.97 -23.38
C ARG A 362 14.77 -3.70 -24.75
N ILE A 363 15.62 -2.67 -24.86
CA ILE A 363 16.29 -2.35 -26.12
C ILE A 363 17.19 -3.50 -26.61
N ASP A 364 17.61 -4.38 -25.69
CA ASP A 364 18.35 -5.63 -25.95
C ASP A 364 17.43 -6.83 -26.24
N GLN A 365 16.13 -6.59 -26.47
CA GLN A 365 15.12 -7.62 -26.73
C GLN A 365 14.30 -7.43 -28.00
N LEU A 366 14.65 -6.47 -28.85
CA LEU A 366 13.85 -6.19 -30.04
C LEU A 366 14.29 -7.15 -31.22
N GLY A 367 13.53 -7.19 -32.34
CA GLY A 367 13.97 -7.74 -33.65
C GLY A 367 13.73 -6.80 -34.86
N ILE A 368 13.62 -7.31 -36.11
CA ILE A 368 13.46 -6.44 -37.31
C ILE A 368 12.25 -5.49 -37.18
N GLN A 369 12.48 -4.20 -37.29
CA GLN A 369 11.55 -3.09 -37.24
C GLN A 369 11.15 -2.46 -38.61
N GLY A 370 11.68 -2.86 -39.80
CA GLY A 370 11.40 -2.23 -41.13
C GLY A 370 12.44 -2.48 -42.24
N THR A 371 12.42 -1.76 -43.39
CA THR A 371 13.45 -1.65 -44.49
C THR A 371 13.48 -0.31 -45.32
N HIS A 372 14.66 0.23 -45.72
CA HIS A 372 14.77 1.43 -46.60
C HIS A 372 15.96 1.37 -47.58
N ALA A 373 15.70 1.52 -48.89
CA ALA A 373 16.70 1.43 -49.97
C ALA A 373 17.58 0.16 -49.92
N GLY A 374 17.00 -0.96 -49.48
CA GLY A 374 17.71 -2.22 -49.23
C GLY A 374 18.09 -2.43 -47.76
N ALA A 375 18.15 -1.41 -46.91
CA ALA A 375 18.31 -1.63 -45.47
C ALA A 375 17.01 -2.19 -44.83
N LEU A 376 17.00 -2.63 -43.56
CA LEU A 376 16.02 -3.38 -42.74
C LEU A 376 15.97 -2.69 -41.36
N LEU A 377 15.05 -1.80 -40.98
CA LEU A 377 14.87 -1.37 -39.58
C LEU A 377 14.82 -2.64 -38.69
N ILE A 378 15.54 -2.75 -37.57
CA ILE A 378 15.60 -3.81 -36.55
C ILE A 378 15.92 -3.08 -35.25
N ASP A 379 15.10 -3.22 -34.22
CA ASP A 379 15.27 -2.70 -32.83
C ASP A 379 15.36 -1.18 -32.62
N GLY A 380 15.63 -0.44 -33.66
CA GLY A 380 15.43 1.01 -33.77
C GLY A 380 15.81 1.51 -35.17
N THR A 381 16.37 0.64 -36.03
CA THR A 381 17.55 0.98 -36.86
C THR A 381 17.65 0.20 -38.17
N TRP A 382 17.93 0.81 -39.33
CA TRP A 382 17.90 0.15 -40.66
C TRP A 382 19.19 -0.68 -41.02
N TYR A 383 19.08 -1.92 -41.56
CA TYR A 383 20.13 -2.94 -41.85
C TYR A 383 20.06 -3.60 -43.26
N CYS A 384 21.14 -3.77 -44.01
CA CYS A 384 21.17 -4.42 -45.35
C CYS A 384 20.36 -5.76 -45.47
N PRO A 385 19.69 -6.07 -46.61
CA PRO A 385 18.61 -7.06 -46.67
C PRO A 385 19.11 -8.50 -46.76
N ASN A 386 20.42 -8.70 -46.92
CA ASN A 386 21.06 -10.02 -46.99
C ASN A 386 21.37 -10.58 -45.58
N LEU A 387 20.61 -10.17 -44.57
CA LEU A 387 20.79 -10.55 -43.17
C LEU A 387 20.37 -12.03 -42.98
N PRO A 388 21.16 -12.86 -42.27
CA PRO A 388 20.80 -14.25 -41.99
C PRO A 388 19.49 -14.38 -41.19
N GLN A 389 18.64 -15.34 -41.55
CA GLN A 389 17.27 -15.49 -41.02
C GLN A 389 17.20 -15.61 -39.48
N ALA A 390 18.21 -16.19 -38.82
CA ALA A 390 18.29 -16.28 -37.35
C ALA A 390 18.52 -14.93 -36.63
N LEU A 391 18.98 -13.89 -37.33
CA LEU A 391 19.19 -12.53 -36.80
C LEU A 391 18.00 -11.61 -37.06
N THR A 392 16.94 -12.14 -37.65
CA THR A 392 15.66 -11.46 -37.81
C THR A 392 14.65 -11.82 -36.72
N ILE A 393 14.98 -12.82 -35.89
CA ILE A 393 14.10 -13.47 -34.91
C ILE A 393 14.79 -13.49 -33.54
N HIS A 394 14.04 -13.21 -32.48
CA HIS A 394 14.54 -13.31 -31.10
C HIS A 394 14.35 -14.75 -30.56
N ILE A 395 15.43 -15.50 -30.30
CA ILE A 395 15.40 -16.73 -29.48
C ILE A 395 16.39 -16.57 -28.32
N PRO A 396 15.96 -16.56 -27.04
CA PRO A 396 16.86 -16.80 -25.93
C PRO A 396 16.59 -18.20 -25.38
N VAL A 397 17.22 -19.22 -25.98
CA VAL A 397 17.40 -20.52 -25.34
C VAL A 397 18.90 -20.73 -25.31
N ARG A 398 19.53 -20.49 -24.15
CA ARG A 398 20.91 -20.92 -23.93
C ARG A 398 20.91 -22.44 -24.04
N ASP A 399 21.37 -22.90 -25.20
CA ASP A 399 21.90 -24.21 -25.56
C ASP A 399 21.14 -25.46 -25.07
N LEU A 400 20.41 -26.06 -26.03
CA LEU A 400 20.11 -27.49 -26.20
C LEU A 400 20.19 -28.37 -24.92
N GLY A 401 19.02 -28.56 -24.29
CA GLY A 401 18.87 -29.55 -23.21
C GLY A 401 17.48 -29.66 -22.57
N TYR A 402 16.54 -28.75 -22.86
CA TYR A 402 15.14 -28.87 -22.44
C TYR A 402 14.24 -28.50 -23.62
N ARG A 403 13.31 -29.39 -23.97
CA ARG A 403 12.29 -29.16 -25.00
C ARG A 403 11.43 -27.95 -24.58
N PRO A 404 11.32 -26.88 -25.38
CA PRO A 404 10.36 -25.82 -25.13
C PRO A 404 8.94 -26.38 -25.31
N ILE A 405 8.08 -26.23 -24.31
CA ILE A 405 6.68 -26.71 -24.27
C ILE A 405 5.72 -25.87 -25.16
N TRP A 406 6.24 -25.10 -26.11
CA TRP A 406 5.41 -24.27 -27.00
C TRP A 406 4.82 -25.00 -28.22
N ASP A 407 5.10 -26.29 -28.37
CA ASP A 407 4.36 -27.17 -29.28
C ASP A 407 3.57 -28.19 -28.45
N TYR A 408 2.28 -27.93 -28.23
CA TYR A 408 1.16 -28.83 -28.52
C TYR A 408 -0.16 -28.29 -27.93
N ARG A 409 -1.19 -28.26 -28.78
CA ARG A 409 -2.64 -28.12 -28.51
C ARG A 409 -3.26 -26.72 -28.45
N ILE A 410 -3.17 -26.01 -29.57
CA ILE A 410 -4.41 -25.54 -30.23
C ILE A 410 -4.54 -26.40 -31.47
N ASP A 411 -5.21 -27.53 -31.32
CA ASP A 411 -5.80 -28.38 -32.37
C ASP A 411 -6.42 -29.58 -31.66
N GLN A 412 -7.60 -29.36 -31.10
CA GLN A 412 -8.70 -30.33 -30.86
C GLN A 412 -9.79 -29.63 -30.04
N LEU A 413 -10.48 -28.71 -30.69
CA LEU A 413 -11.90 -28.45 -30.46
C LEU A 413 -12.53 -28.26 -31.85
N GLY A 414 -12.86 -29.39 -32.46
CA GLY A 414 -14.11 -29.51 -33.18
C GLY A 414 -15.24 -29.74 -32.19
#